data_AF-A0AAD5N942-F1
#
_entry.id   AF-A0AAD5N942-F1
#
_cell.length_a   1.000
_cell.length_b   1.000
_cell.length_c   1.000
_cell.angle_alpha   90.00
_cell.angle_beta   90.00
_cell.angle_gamma   90.00
#
_symmetry.space_group_name_H-M   'P 1'
#
loop_
_entity.id
_entity.type
_entity.pdbx_description
1 polymer ?
#
loop_
_entity_poly.entity_id
_entity_poly.type
_entity_poly.pdbx_seq_one_letter_code
_entity_poly.pdbx_strand_id
1 'polypeptide(L)'
;MTKDLNLLEWMGGNCYRTTHYPYAEERMAENDRRGIAVIAETAAVALKVFSKENNDLHKDMLKELIDRDGSHPSVIMWSLSNEPRSDKNESREYFKGLVQYAHDLDKTRPVDNRLRRKISFLRKRANG
;
A
#
# COMPACT_ATOMS: atom_id res chain seq x y z
N MET A 1 15.10 15.42 -4.33
CA MET A 1 15.05 13.96 -4.38
C MET A 1 16.12 13.30 -3.52
N THR A 2 17.40 13.56 -3.81
CA THR A 2 18.58 12.91 -3.19
C THR A 2 18.72 13.15 -1.69
N LYS A 3 18.26 14.30 -1.18
CA LYS A 3 18.37 14.66 0.24
C LYS A 3 17.65 13.69 1.16
N ASP A 4 16.45 13.22 0.80
CA ASP A 4 15.67 12.32 1.64
C ASP A 4 16.31 10.93 1.73
N LEU A 5 16.81 10.41 0.61
CA LEU A 5 17.48 9.11 0.57
C LEU A 5 18.83 9.16 1.31
N ASN A 6 19.58 10.25 1.17
CA ASN A 6 20.83 10.44 1.93
C ASN A 6 20.57 10.49 3.45
N LEU A 7 19.48 11.12 3.89
CA LEU A 7 19.09 11.13 5.30
C LEU A 7 18.62 9.76 5.78
N LEU A 8 17.90 9.01 4.95
CA LEU A 8 17.50 7.63 5.27
C LEU A 8 18.72 6.75 5.49
N GLU A 9 19.70 6.81 4.59
CA GLU A 9 20.96 6.08 4.69
C GLU A 9 21.79 6.52 5.91
N TRP A 10 21.83 7.83 6.20
CA TRP A 10 22.51 8.35 7.39
C TRP A 10 21.94 7.81 8.70
N MET A 11 20.62 7.58 8.75
CA MET A 11 19.94 6.93 9.88
C MET A 11 20.11 5.40 9.88
N GLY A 12 20.78 4.82 8.88
CA GLY A 12 20.91 3.37 8.70
C GLY A 12 19.63 2.70 8.20
N GLY A 13 18.69 3.46 7.63
CA GLY A 13 17.46 2.93 7.05
C GLY A 13 17.69 2.30 5.69
N ASN A 14 17.05 1.16 5.44
CA ASN A 14 17.14 0.42 4.18
C ASN A 14 15.77 0.14 3.53
N CYS A 15 14.68 0.64 4.13
CA CYS A 15 13.34 0.48 3.56
C CYS A 15 12.41 1.65 3.86
N TYR A 16 11.47 1.94 2.97
CA TYR A 16 10.38 2.87 3.23
C TYR A 16 9.10 2.52 2.46
N ARG A 17 7.98 3.17 2.81
CA ARG A 17 6.66 2.97 2.18
C ARG A 17 6.23 4.25 1.45
N THR A 18 5.76 4.14 0.21
CA THR A 18 5.25 5.29 -0.56
C THR A 18 3.85 5.68 -0.11
N THR A 19 3.73 6.40 1.00
CA THR A 19 2.44 6.90 1.52
C THR A 19 2.13 8.25 0.85
N HIS A 20 1.04 8.49 0.10
CA HIS A 20 -0.12 7.65 -0.25
C HIS A 20 -0.36 7.52 -1.77
N TYR A 21 0.65 7.79 -2.59
CA TYR A 21 0.56 7.75 -4.04
C TYR A 21 1.83 7.12 -4.60
N PRO A 22 1.77 6.50 -5.79
CA PRO A 22 2.96 6.04 -6.47
C PRO A 22 3.91 7.23 -6.70
N TYR A 23 5.15 7.11 -6.26
CA TYR A 23 6.15 8.15 -6.51
C TYR A 23 6.59 8.15 -7.97
N ALA A 24 7.29 9.21 -8.38
CA ALA A 24 7.86 9.32 -9.73
C ALA A 24 8.77 8.12 -10.04
N GLU A 25 8.77 7.65 -11.29
CA GLU A 25 9.57 6.51 -11.76
C GLU A 25 11.07 6.66 -11.44
N GLU A 26 11.59 7.89 -11.54
CA GLU A 26 12.96 8.23 -11.15
C GLU A 26 13.31 7.85 -9.71
N ARG A 27 12.32 7.83 -8.78
CA ARG A 27 12.54 7.35 -7.41
C ARG A 27 12.77 5.86 -7.39
N MET A 28 11.99 5.08 -8.14
CA MET A 28 12.13 3.63 -8.16
C MET A 28 13.48 3.22 -8.76
N ALA A 29 13.91 3.88 -9.84
CA ALA A 29 15.24 3.67 -10.41
C ALA A 29 16.38 4.00 -9.43
N GLU A 30 16.26 5.09 -8.66
CA GLU A 30 17.26 5.45 -7.65
C GLU A 30 17.26 4.47 -6.46
N ASN A 31 16.09 3.95 -6.07
CA ASN A 31 15.98 2.94 -5.03
C ASN A 31 16.60 1.61 -5.45
N ASP A 32 16.41 1.19 -6.69
CA ASP A 32 17.08 0.01 -7.26
C ASP A 32 18.59 0.18 -7.21
N ARG A 33 19.10 1.34 -7.63
CA ARG A 33 20.54 1.66 -7.64
C ARG A 33 21.14 1.62 -6.23
N ARG A 34 20.41 2.10 -5.22
CA ARG A 34 20.87 2.17 -3.83
C ARG A 34 20.59 0.90 -3.01
N GLY A 35 19.76 0.00 -3.51
CA GLY A 35 19.32 -1.17 -2.78
C GLY A 35 18.37 -0.84 -1.62
N ILE A 36 17.53 0.19 -1.78
CA ILE A 36 16.55 0.60 -0.78
C ILE A 36 15.22 -0.11 -1.08
N ALA A 37 14.70 -0.88 -0.12
CA ALA A 37 13.46 -1.61 -0.30
C ALA A 37 12.22 -0.70 -0.17
N VAL A 38 11.23 -0.91 -1.03
CA VAL A 38 10.04 -0.05 -1.14
C VAL A 38 8.76 -0.87 -1.05
N ILE A 39 7.82 -0.38 -0.23
CA ILE A 39 6.42 -0.82 -0.24
C ILE A 39 5.63 0.19 -1.07
N ALA A 40 5.20 -0.21 -2.27
CA ALA A 40 4.45 0.63 -3.19
C ALA A 40 2.96 0.58 -2.84
N GLU A 41 2.29 1.74 -2.75
CA GLU A 41 0.89 1.85 -2.32
C GLU A 41 -0.01 2.42 -3.44
N THR A 42 -1.18 1.81 -3.64
CA THR A 42 -2.25 2.38 -4.47
C THR A 42 -2.90 3.57 -3.76
N ALA A 43 -3.34 4.56 -4.53
CA ALA A 43 -3.92 5.79 -4.01
C ALA A 43 -5.37 5.64 -3.50
N ALA A 44 -5.57 4.72 -2.56
CA ALA A 44 -6.83 4.36 -1.94
C ALA A 44 -6.83 4.76 -0.45
N VAL A 45 -6.77 6.06 -0.17
CA VAL A 45 -6.77 6.59 1.20
C VAL A 45 -8.20 6.74 1.71
N ALA A 46 -8.47 6.23 2.92
CA ALA A 46 -9.71 6.49 3.65
C ALA A 46 -10.99 6.20 2.85
N LEU A 47 -11.00 5.12 2.04
CA LEU A 47 -12.18 4.69 1.28
C LEU A 47 -13.38 4.51 2.22
N LYS A 48 -14.47 5.23 1.91
CA LYS A 48 -15.75 5.22 2.67
C LYS A 48 -16.88 4.53 1.92
N VAL A 49 -16.75 4.38 0.60
CA VAL A 49 -17.79 3.85 -0.31
C VAL A 49 -17.21 2.68 -1.09
N PHE A 50 -17.85 1.51 -0.96
CA PHE A 50 -17.45 0.25 -1.58
C PHE A 50 -18.43 -0.11 -2.72
N SER A 51 -18.63 0.79 -3.68
CA SER A 51 -19.45 0.52 -4.86
C SER A 51 -18.65 -0.28 -5.90
N LYS A 52 -19.33 -0.82 -6.91
CA LYS A 52 -18.69 -1.55 -8.01
C LYS A 52 -17.77 -0.63 -8.80
N GLU A 53 -18.21 0.60 -9.09
CA GLU A 53 -17.44 1.58 -9.85
C GLU A 53 -16.12 1.92 -9.14
N ASN A 54 -16.16 2.09 -7.80
CA ASN A 54 -14.95 2.30 -7.02
C ASN A 54 -14.04 1.06 -6.96
N ASN A 55 -14.59 -0.15 -7.12
CA ASN A 55 -13.78 -1.37 -7.18
C ASN A 55 -13.06 -1.46 -8.52
N ASP A 56 -13.76 -1.16 -9.61
CA ASP A 56 -13.21 -1.18 -10.96
C ASP A 56 -12.11 -0.11 -11.13
N LEU A 57 -12.36 1.12 -10.66
CA LEU A 57 -11.33 2.18 -10.65
C LEU A 57 -10.09 1.77 -9.83
N HIS A 58 -10.28 1.13 -8.68
CA HIS A 58 -9.16 0.70 -7.86
C HIS A 58 -8.37 -0.44 -8.51
N LYS A 59 -9.03 -1.35 -9.23
CA LYS A 59 -8.35 -2.36 -10.04
C LYS A 59 -7.53 -1.71 -11.15
N ASP A 60 -8.06 -0.72 -11.85
CA ASP A 60 -7.33 -0.01 -12.89
C ASP A 60 -6.07 0.68 -12.33
N MET A 61 -6.20 1.38 -11.20
CA MET A 61 -5.07 2.02 -10.52
C MET A 61 -4.02 1.01 -10.02
N LEU A 62 -4.46 -0.15 -9.52
CA LEU A 62 -3.57 -1.23 -9.09
C LEU A 62 -2.83 -1.84 -10.28
N LYS A 63 -3.53 -2.05 -11.40
CA LYS A 63 -2.94 -2.56 -12.64
C LYS A 63 -1.89 -1.58 -13.16
N GLU A 64 -2.20 -0.29 -13.25
CA GLU A 64 -1.23 0.73 -13.67
C GLU A 64 0.00 0.79 -12.76
N LEU A 65 -0.20 0.67 -11.45
CA LEU A 65 0.91 0.63 -10.48
C LEU A 65 1.82 -0.59 -10.72
N ILE A 66 1.25 -1.78 -10.84
CA ILE A 66 2.02 -3.02 -11.02
C ILE A 66 2.68 -3.06 -12.40
N ASP A 67 1.98 -2.65 -13.46
CA ASP A 67 2.53 -2.62 -14.82
C ASP A 67 3.73 -1.66 -14.92
N ARG A 68 3.66 -0.52 -14.22
CA ARG A 68 4.74 0.48 -14.20
C ARG A 68 5.90 0.06 -13.30
N ASP A 69 5.60 -0.33 -12.05
CA ASP A 69 6.63 -0.50 -11.02
C ASP A 69 7.12 -1.97 -10.87
N GLY A 70 6.47 -2.93 -11.53
CA GLY A 70 6.73 -4.36 -11.36
C GLY A 70 8.10 -4.85 -11.84
N SER A 71 8.77 -4.09 -12.70
CA SER A 71 10.14 -4.35 -13.17
C SER A 71 11.22 -3.92 -12.18
N HIS A 72 10.86 -3.12 -11.17
CA HIS A 72 11.80 -2.60 -10.18
C HIS A 72 12.03 -3.62 -9.04
N PRO A 73 13.26 -4.14 -8.84
CA PRO A 73 13.57 -5.05 -7.75
C PRO A 73 13.49 -4.40 -6.36
N SER A 74 13.61 -3.08 -6.27
CA SER A 74 13.42 -2.34 -5.00
C SER A 74 11.99 -2.48 -4.46
N VAL A 75 10.99 -2.73 -5.31
CA VAL A 75 9.62 -2.95 -4.85
C VAL A 75 9.51 -4.37 -4.29
N ILE A 76 9.26 -4.46 -2.98
CA ILE A 76 9.19 -5.74 -2.27
C ILE A 76 7.77 -6.14 -1.86
N MET A 77 6.81 -5.22 -1.89
CA MET A 77 5.42 -5.46 -1.45
C MET A 77 4.48 -4.41 -2.02
N TRP A 78 3.25 -4.83 -2.32
CA TRP A 78 2.16 -3.95 -2.77
C TRP A 78 1.19 -3.66 -1.61
N SER A 79 0.84 -2.40 -1.39
CA SER A 79 -0.10 -1.95 -0.36
C SER A 79 -1.39 -1.47 -1.02
N LEU A 80 -2.53 -2.11 -0.72
CA LEU A 80 -3.80 -1.85 -1.40
C LEU A 80 -4.57 -0.66 -0.86
N SER A 81 -4.39 -0.27 0.40
CA SER A 81 -5.04 0.91 0.96
C SER A 81 -4.45 1.33 2.29
N ASN A 82 -4.67 2.60 2.64
CA ASN A 82 -4.41 3.10 3.98
C ASN A 82 -5.73 3.39 4.71
N GLU A 83 -5.93 2.70 5.84
CA GLU A 83 -7.02 2.91 6.80
C GLU A 83 -8.43 2.95 6.18
N PRO A 84 -8.85 1.94 5.40
CA PRO A 84 -10.20 1.90 4.90
C PRO A 84 -11.20 1.69 6.05
N ARG A 85 -12.45 2.11 5.83
CA ARG A 85 -13.56 1.79 6.74
C ARG A 85 -13.82 0.28 6.75
N SER A 86 -13.35 -0.37 7.81
CA SER A 86 -13.42 -1.82 8.02
C SER A 86 -14.66 -2.28 8.80
N ASP A 87 -15.55 -1.35 9.17
CA ASP A 87 -16.73 -1.59 10.00
C ASP A 87 -17.93 -2.14 9.22
N LYS A 88 -17.79 -2.32 7.90
CA LYS A 88 -18.81 -2.80 6.98
C LYS A 88 -18.45 -4.16 6.38
N ASN A 89 -19.42 -5.05 6.20
CA ASN A 89 -19.18 -6.37 5.59
C ASN A 89 -18.73 -6.24 4.13
N GLU A 90 -19.25 -5.24 3.44
CA GLU A 90 -18.93 -4.89 2.06
C GLU A 90 -17.45 -4.57 1.86
N SER A 91 -16.78 -4.05 2.90
CA SER A 91 -15.34 -3.79 2.85
C SER A 91 -14.52 -5.07 2.72
N ARG A 92 -14.96 -6.18 3.36
CA ARG A 92 -14.23 -7.45 3.33
C ARG A 92 -14.25 -8.06 1.94
N GLU A 93 -15.43 -8.15 1.32
CA GLU A 93 -15.57 -8.69 -0.03
C GLU A 93 -14.84 -7.81 -1.07
N TYR A 94 -14.93 -6.49 -0.93
CA TYR A 94 -14.20 -5.54 -1.77
C TYR A 94 -12.68 -5.78 -1.75
N PHE A 95 -12.07 -5.86 -0.56
CA PHE A 95 -10.63 -6.07 -0.44
C PHE A 95 -10.20 -7.50 -0.75
N LYS A 96 -11.03 -8.51 -0.47
CA LYS A 96 -10.75 -9.90 -0.87
C LYS A 96 -10.61 -10.01 -2.39
N GLY A 97 -11.50 -9.37 -3.14
CA GLY A 97 -11.41 -9.31 -4.61
C GLY A 97 -10.15 -8.58 -5.10
N LEU A 98 -9.76 -7.49 -4.44
CA LEU A 98 -8.56 -6.74 -4.81
C LEU A 98 -7.26 -7.49 -4.49
N VAL A 99 -7.18 -8.18 -3.35
CA VAL A 99 -6.03 -9.02 -3.01
C VAL A 99 -5.86 -10.13 -4.05
N GLN A 100 -6.95 -10.80 -4.43
CA GLN A 100 -6.90 -11.81 -5.48
C GLN A 100 -6.43 -11.21 -6.81
N TYR A 101 -6.99 -10.06 -7.20
CA TYR A 101 -6.60 -9.38 -8.43
C TYR A 101 -5.13 -8.96 -8.44
N ALA A 102 -4.60 -8.47 -7.31
CA ALA A 102 -3.19 -8.14 -7.17
C ALA A 102 -2.28 -9.36 -7.36
N HIS A 103 -2.65 -10.51 -6.78
CA HIS A 103 -1.93 -11.76 -6.96
C HIS A 103 -2.05 -12.32 -8.39
N ASP A 104 -3.15 -12.07 -9.08
CA ASP A 104 -3.31 -12.48 -10.48
C ASP A 104 -2.37 -11.68 -11.40
N LEU A 105 -2.11 -10.41 -11.06
CA LEU A 105 -1.16 -9.54 -11.76
C LEU A 105 0.30 -9.82 -11.39
N ASP A 106 0.60 -9.98 -10.10
CA ASP A 106 1.95 -10.26 -9.60
C ASP A 106 1.93 -11.34 -8.51
N LYS A 107 2.39 -12.54 -8.89
CA LYS A 107 2.51 -13.70 -7.99
C LYS A 107 3.81 -13.69 -7.17
N THR A 108 4.74 -12.80 -7.49
CA THR A 108 6.11 -12.82 -6.94
C THR A 108 6.25 -12.03 -5.65
N ARG A 109 5.34 -11.08 -5.40
CA ARG A 109 5.42 -10.16 -4.25
C ARG A 109 4.20 -10.29 -3.31
N PRO A 110 4.40 -10.14 -2.00
CA PRO A 110 3.31 -10.08 -1.04
C PRO A 110 2.43 -8.83 -1.21
N VAL A 111 1.21 -8.91 -0.70
CA VAL A 111 0.20 -7.84 -0.75
C VAL A 111 -0.27 -7.52 0.68
N ASP A 112 -0.22 -6.25 1.07
CA ASP A 112 -0.69 -5.73 2.36
C ASP A 112 -1.97 -4.89 2.23
N ASN A 113 -2.78 -4.91 3.29
CA ASN A 113 -3.95 -4.04 3.42
C ASN A 113 -4.09 -3.54 4.86
N ARG A 114 -3.75 -2.26 5.11
CA ARG A 114 -3.74 -1.71 6.47
C ARG A 114 -5.13 -1.30 6.94
N LEU A 115 -5.82 -2.21 7.60
CA LEU A 115 -7.16 -1.99 8.17
C LEU A 115 -7.14 -1.02 9.37
N ARG A 116 -8.09 -0.08 9.41
CA ARG A 116 -8.36 0.70 10.62
C ARG A 116 -8.98 -0.21 11.67
N ARG A 117 -8.24 -0.62 12.70
CA ARG A 117 -8.83 -1.27 13.90
C ARG A 117 -9.45 -0.17 14.77
N LYS A 118 -10.75 -0.26 15.08
CA LYS A 118 -11.29 0.47 16.24
C LYS A 118 -10.56 -0.03 17.48
N ILE A 119 -9.82 0.83 18.16
CA ILE A 119 -9.35 0.56 19.52
C ILE A 119 -10.59 0.62 20.42
N SER A 120 -11.28 -0.52 20.59
CA SER A 120 -12.35 -0.68 21.59
C SER A 120 -11.85 -1.31 22.89
N PHE A 121 -10.54 -1.55 23.04
CA PHE A 121 -9.98 -2.31 24.16
C PHE A 121 -9.63 -1.46 25.39
N LEU A 122 -9.65 -0.12 25.32
CA LEU A 122 -9.17 0.74 26.42
C LEU A 122 -10.25 1.40 27.30
N ARG A 123 -11.55 1.13 27.07
CA ARG A 123 -12.62 1.78 27.87
C ARG A 123 -13.24 0.93 28.98
N LYS A 124 -12.77 -0.30 29.20
CA LYS A 124 -13.31 -1.21 30.24
C LYS A 124 -12.47 -1.31 31.54
N ARG A 125 -11.40 -0.52 31.71
CA ARG A 125 -10.55 -0.52 32.92
C ARG A 125 -10.56 0.78 33.74
N ALA A 126 -11.58 1.63 33.58
CA ALA A 126 -11.68 2.88 34.34
C ALA A 126 -12.83 2.92 35.36
N ASN A 127 -13.58 1.82 35.53
CA ASN A 127 -14.65 1.70 36.53
C ASN A 127 -14.39 0.48 37.43
N GLY A 128 -13.21 0.43 38.05
CA GLY A 128 -12.87 -0.50 39.12
C GLY A 128 -12.43 0.29 40.33
#